data_AF-A0A8T4NQ89-F1
#
_entry.id   AF-A0A8T4NQ89-F1
#
_cell.length_a   1.000
_cell.length_b   1.000
_cell.length_c   1.000
_cell.angle_alpha   90.00
_cell.angle_beta   90.00
_cell.angle_gamma   90.00
#
_symmetry.space_group_name_H-M   'P 1'
#
loop_
_entity.id
_entity.type
_entity.pdbx_description
1 polymer ?
#
loop_
_entity_poly.entity_id
_entity_poly.type
_entity_poly.pdbx_seq_one_letter_code
_entity_poly.pdbx_strand_id
1 'polypeptide(L)'
;MDSKTERQLVQLIATDRIEIPISSMSGKIKRQKPKLAKEIDLNPWQGKYQGERVYGKLVIEDKLKARKISEAVDEFITNYPKPGEILSQMIEEKRSESETHLYFGMNEGCRLTSDDYMGVMKNLGFSEATANGLYSELIDVSRKISRKRKEERSVLIE
;
A
#
# COMPACT_ATOMS: atom_id res chain seq x y z
N MET A 1 17.27 -15.51 -9.77
CA MET A 1 16.18 -14.78 -9.09
C MET A 1 16.49 -13.29 -9.18
N ASP A 2 15.49 -12.45 -9.46
CA ASP A 2 15.71 -11.01 -9.55
C ASP A 2 15.91 -10.39 -8.15
N SER A 3 17.17 -10.11 -7.82
CA SER A 3 17.55 -9.49 -6.55
C SER A 3 17.01 -8.07 -6.40
N LYS A 4 16.61 -7.39 -7.49
CA LYS A 4 16.14 -6.00 -7.42
C LYS A 4 14.73 -5.92 -6.84
N THR A 5 13.80 -6.70 -7.40
CA THR A 5 12.39 -6.73 -6.95
C THR A 5 12.28 -7.19 -5.50
N GLU A 6 13.04 -8.20 -5.10
CA GLU A 6 13.11 -8.65 -3.70
C GLU A 6 13.56 -7.54 -2.76
N ARG A 7 14.62 -6.80 -3.12
CA ARG A 7 15.11 -5.67 -2.32
C ARG A 7 14.07 -4.56 -2.21
N GLN A 8 13.34 -4.25 -3.28
CA GLN A 8 12.29 -3.22 -3.26
C GLN A 8 11.13 -3.64 -2.35
N LEU A 9 10.68 -4.90 -2.42
CA LEU A 9 9.66 -5.44 -1.51
C LEU A 9 10.13 -5.46 -0.06
N VAL A 10 11.39 -5.81 0.20
CA VAL A 10 12.01 -5.74 1.54
C VAL A 10 11.97 -4.31 2.08
N GLN A 11 12.34 -3.32 1.26
CA GLN A 11 12.26 -1.91 1.64
C GLN A 11 10.83 -1.45 1.92
N LEU A 12 9.86 -1.89 1.12
CA LEU A 12 8.45 -1.59 1.32
C LEU A 12 7.94 -2.15 2.66
N ILE A 13 8.25 -3.42 2.96
CA ILE A 13 7.88 -4.08 4.22
C ILE A 13 8.55 -3.40 5.42
N ALA A 14 9.84 -3.07 5.31
CA ALA A 14 10.58 -2.36 6.36
C ALA A 14 9.97 -0.97 6.63
N THR A 15 9.62 -0.24 5.56
CA THR A 15 8.97 1.07 5.65
C THR A 15 7.60 0.95 6.31
N ASP A 16 6.77 -0.01 5.92
CA ASP A 16 5.45 -0.23 6.55
C ASP A 16 5.59 -0.54 8.04
N ARG A 17 6.56 -1.38 8.42
CA ARG A 17 6.81 -1.76 9.82
C ARG A 17 7.31 -0.60 10.69
N ILE A 18 8.04 0.36 10.11
CA ILE A 18 8.48 1.60 10.78
C ILE A 18 7.34 2.63 10.81
N GLU A 19 6.49 2.69 9.79
CA GLU A 19 5.38 3.62 9.73
C GLU A 19 4.38 3.38 10.86
N ILE A 20 4.03 2.12 11.13
CA ILE A 20 3.04 1.75 12.14
C ILE A 20 3.29 2.43 13.51
N PRO A 21 4.46 2.31 14.15
CA PRO A 21 4.75 2.97 15.42
C PRO A 21 4.86 4.50 15.30
N ILE A 22 5.21 5.03 14.13
CA ILE A 22 5.42 6.48 13.91
C ILE A 22 4.18 7.14 13.26
N SER A 23 3.08 6.40 13.10
CA SER A 23 1.91 6.82 12.29
C SER A 23 1.21 8.08 12.82
N SER A 24 1.42 8.43 14.08
CA SER A 24 1.00 9.68 14.73
C SER A 24 1.92 10.89 14.46
N MET A 25 3.13 10.70 13.91
CA MET A 25 4.17 11.73 13.87
C MET A 25 4.87 11.98 12.52
N SER A 26 4.71 11.14 11.48
CA SER A 26 5.46 11.34 10.22
C SER A 26 4.61 11.28 8.95
N GLY A 27 4.21 12.45 8.45
CA GLY A 27 3.63 12.60 7.12
C GLY A 27 4.59 12.28 5.97
N LYS A 28 5.91 12.25 6.23
CA LYS A 28 6.94 11.91 5.23
C LYS A 28 6.92 10.42 4.88
N ILE A 29 6.81 9.55 5.89
CA ILE A 29 6.76 8.09 5.69
C ILE A 29 5.48 7.70 4.93
N LYS A 30 4.33 8.27 5.33
CA LYS A 30 3.04 8.07 4.66
C LYS A 30 3.06 8.39 3.17
N ARG A 31 3.85 9.39 2.73
CA ARG A 31 3.98 9.76 1.31
C ARG A 31 5.00 8.92 0.55
N GLN A 32 5.98 8.33 1.23
CA GLN A 32 7.01 7.51 0.58
C GLN A 32 6.52 6.09 0.29
N LYS A 33 5.68 5.51 1.16
CA LYS A 33 5.18 4.14 0.98
C LYS A 33 4.48 3.91 -0.38
N PRO A 34 3.54 4.77 -0.83
CA PRO A 34 2.93 4.61 -2.15
C PRO A 34 3.94 4.77 -3.31
N LYS A 35 4.97 5.61 -3.15
CA LYS A 35 6.01 5.78 -4.18
C LYS A 35 6.85 4.52 -4.34
N LEU A 36 7.29 3.94 -3.23
CA LEU A 36 8.02 2.66 -3.23
C LEU A 36 7.17 1.53 -3.82
N ALA A 37 5.88 1.48 -3.49
CA ALA A 37 4.95 0.51 -4.04
C ALA A 37 4.80 0.65 -5.57
N LYS A 38 4.67 1.89 -6.09
CA LYS A 38 4.58 2.18 -7.53
C LYS A 38 5.82 1.79 -8.33
N GLU A 39 6.99 1.82 -7.70
CA GLU A 39 8.27 1.45 -8.35
C GLU A 39 8.49 -0.06 -8.47
N ILE A 40 7.67 -0.88 -7.81
CA ILE A 40 7.74 -2.34 -7.86
C ILE A 40 6.94 -2.82 -9.07
N ASP A 41 7.65 -3.13 -10.15
CA ASP A 41 7.05 -3.72 -11.35
C ASP A 41 6.88 -5.23 -11.16
N LEU A 42 5.63 -5.70 -11.06
CA LEU A 42 5.32 -7.15 -11.00
C LEU A 42 4.84 -7.73 -12.33
N ASN A 43 4.81 -6.94 -13.41
CA ASN A 43 4.36 -7.41 -14.73
C ASN A 43 5.17 -8.60 -15.28
N PRO A 44 6.51 -8.69 -15.09
CA PRO A 44 7.28 -9.86 -15.52
C PRO A 44 6.82 -11.17 -14.89
N TRP A 45 6.08 -11.11 -13.78
CA TRP A 45 5.56 -12.27 -13.05
C TRP A 45 4.03 -12.36 -13.09
N GLN A 46 3.38 -11.78 -14.10
CA GLN A 46 1.92 -11.79 -14.24
C GLN A 46 1.20 -11.27 -12.98
N GLY A 47 1.78 -10.25 -12.34
CA GLY A 47 1.22 -9.64 -11.13
C GLY A 47 1.41 -10.46 -9.85
N LYS A 48 2.22 -11.53 -9.85
CA LYS A 48 2.52 -12.33 -8.65
C LYS A 48 4.00 -12.65 -8.53
N TYR A 49 4.69 -12.02 -7.59
CA TYR A 49 6.08 -12.29 -7.28
C TYR A 49 6.24 -13.18 -6.05
N GLN A 50 7.07 -14.21 -6.17
CA GLN A 50 7.46 -15.10 -5.08
C GLN A 50 8.99 -15.14 -4.99
N GLY A 51 9.55 -14.41 -4.03
CA GLY A 51 10.98 -14.39 -3.73
C GLY A 51 11.36 -15.40 -2.65
N GLU A 52 12.63 -15.33 -2.22
CA GLU A 52 13.14 -16.18 -1.14
C GLU A 52 12.54 -15.76 0.20
N ARG A 53 12.56 -14.45 0.50
CA ARG A 53 12.12 -13.90 1.79
C ARG A 53 10.72 -13.28 1.76
N VAL A 54 10.28 -12.84 0.59
CA VAL A 54 9.12 -11.95 0.43
C VAL A 54 8.25 -12.36 -0.75
N TYR A 55 7.00 -11.93 -0.72
CA TYR A 55 6.06 -12.06 -1.84
C TYR A 55 5.34 -10.76 -2.11
N GLY A 56 4.83 -10.62 -3.33
CA GLY A 56 4.04 -9.48 -3.79
C GLY A 56 2.97 -9.93 -4.77
N LYS A 57 1.79 -9.32 -4.71
CA LYS A 57 0.66 -9.62 -5.59
C LYS A 57 -0.09 -8.34 -5.95
N LEU A 58 -0.22 -8.06 -7.25
CA LEU A 58 -1.10 -7.03 -7.77
C LEU A 58 -2.52 -7.57 -7.89
N VAL A 59 -3.48 -6.79 -7.41
CA VAL A 59 -4.91 -7.06 -7.55
C VAL A 59 -5.57 -5.79 -8.02
N ILE A 60 -6.30 -5.88 -9.12
CA ILE A 60 -7.15 -4.79 -9.62
C ILE A 60 -8.54 -5.05 -9.03
N GLU A 61 -9.03 -4.10 -8.23
CA GLU A 61 -10.34 -4.14 -7.61
C GLU A 61 -11.22 -3.05 -8.24
N ASP A 62 -12.34 -3.45 -8.82
CA ASP A 62 -13.37 -2.50 -9.27
C ASP A 62 -14.20 -2.10 -8.06
N LYS A 63 -14.12 -0.82 -7.64
CA LYS A 63 -14.93 -0.30 -6.54
C LYS A 63 -16.00 0.66 -7.06
N LEU A 64 -17.24 0.38 -6.68
CA LEU A 64 -18.35 1.31 -6.83
C LEU A 64 -18.27 2.35 -5.70
N LYS A 65 -17.90 3.60 -6.00
CA LYS A 65 -17.95 4.68 -5.01
C LYS A 65 -19.39 4.99 -4.59
N ALA A 66 -19.64 5.05 -3.28
CA ALA A 66 -20.94 5.41 -2.71
C ALA A 66 -21.16 6.94 -2.64
N ARG A 67 -22.01 7.40 -3.56
CA ARG A 67 -23.05 8.44 -3.48
C ARG A 67 -22.95 9.49 -2.34
N LYS A 68 -22.55 10.71 -2.69
CA LYS A 68 -23.00 11.95 -2.02
C LYS A 68 -23.76 12.92 -2.93
N ILE A 69 -24.05 12.50 -4.17
CA ILE A 69 -24.79 13.28 -5.18
C ILE A 69 -26.07 12.53 -5.61
N SER A 70 -26.44 11.43 -4.93
CA SER A 70 -27.59 10.61 -5.37
C SER A 70 -28.91 11.37 -5.33
N GLU A 71 -29.16 12.16 -4.27
CA GLU A 71 -30.44 12.86 -4.13
C GLU A 71 -30.67 13.88 -5.26
N ALA A 72 -29.64 14.67 -5.61
CA ALA A 72 -29.72 15.63 -6.72
C ALA A 72 -29.79 14.94 -8.10
N VAL A 73 -29.17 13.78 -8.27
CA VAL A 73 -29.25 12.99 -9.52
C VAL A 73 -30.62 12.33 -9.65
N ASP A 74 -31.16 11.80 -8.57
CA ASP A 74 -32.49 11.18 -8.53
C ASP A 74 -33.58 12.24 -8.80
N GLU A 75 -33.44 13.43 -8.22
CA GLU A 75 -34.31 14.59 -8.50
C GLU A 75 -34.16 15.08 -9.96
N PHE A 76 -32.95 15.09 -10.51
CA PHE A 76 -32.71 15.45 -11.92
C PHE A 76 -33.33 14.43 -12.89
N ILE A 77 -33.20 13.13 -12.62
CA ILE A 77 -33.81 12.05 -13.43
C ILE A 77 -35.34 12.16 -13.39
N THR A 78 -35.90 12.48 -12.22
CA THR A 78 -37.35 12.65 -12.05
C THR A 78 -37.88 13.83 -12.85
N ASN A 79 -37.17 14.96 -12.83
CA ASN A 79 -37.56 16.17 -13.55
C ASN A 79 -37.25 16.13 -15.06
N TYR A 80 -36.26 15.35 -15.48
CA TYR A 80 -35.82 15.26 -16.88
C TYR A 80 -35.52 13.81 -17.29
N PRO A 81 -36.54 13.00 -17.66
CA PRO A 81 -36.38 11.56 -17.86
C PRO A 81 -35.41 11.17 -18.99
N LYS A 82 -35.53 11.80 -20.17
CA LYS A 82 -34.66 11.50 -21.32
C LYS A 82 -33.20 11.90 -21.09
N PRO A 83 -32.88 13.13 -20.62
CA PRO A 83 -31.51 13.48 -20.26
C PRO A 83 -30.99 12.73 -19.03
N GLY A 84 -31.87 12.40 -18.09
CA GLY A 84 -31.56 11.65 -16.88
C GLY A 84 -31.11 10.22 -17.17
N GLU A 85 -31.72 9.55 -18.15
CA GLU A 85 -31.31 8.21 -18.59
C GLU A 85 -29.89 8.20 -19.17
N ILE A 86 -29.57 9.17 -20.03
CA ILE A 86 -28.21 9.36 -20.58
C ILE A 86 -27.22 9.64 -19.46
N LEU A 87 -27.58 10.52 -18.51
CA LEU A 87 -26.75 10.83 -17.36
C LEU A 87 -26.52 9.59 -16.48
N SER A 88 -27.53 8.76 -16.28
CA SER A 88 -27.41 7.51 -15.52
C SER A 88 -26.43 6.55 -16.18
N GLN A 89 -26.52 6.37 -17.50
CA GLN A 89 -25.58 5.54 -18.27
C GLN A 89 -24.15 6.08 -18.17
N MET A 90 -23.94 7.40 -18.32
CA MET A 90 -22.62 8.03 -18.15
C MET A 90 -22.08 7.91 -16.73
N ILE A 91 -22.95 8.01 -15.72
CA ILE A 91 -22.58 7.82 -14.31
C ILE A 91 -22.20 6.36 -14.07
N GLU A 92 -22.93 5.40 -14.64
CA GLU A 92 -22.66 3.98 -14.49
C GLU A 92 -21.35 3.58 -15.17
N GLU A 93 -21.11 4.07 -16.39
CA GLU A 93 -19.84 3.94 -17.11
C GLU A 93 -18.65 4.56 -16.37
N LYS A 94 -18.86 5.67 -15.64
CA LYS A 94 -17.80 6.36 -14.88
C LYS A 94 -17.70 5.96 -13.41
N ARG A 95 -18.67 5.21 -12.87
CA ARG A 95 -18.68 4.78 -11.46
C ARG A 95 -17.66 3.69 -11.18
N SER A 96 -17.20 2.98 -12.21
CA SER A 96 -16.07 2.05 -12.13
C SER A 96 -14.76 2.83 -12.21
N GLU A 97 -14.20 3.18 -11.06
CA GLU A 97 -12.75 3.39 -10.95
C GLU A 97 -12.14 2.04 -10.56
N SER A 98 -11.15 1.58 -11.34
CA SER A 98 -10.35 0.41 -11.00
C SER A 98 -9.21 0.85 -10.08
N GLU A 99 -9.20 0.33 -8.86
CA GLU A 99 -8.10 0.54 -7.92
C GLU A 99 -7.09 -0.60 -8.06
N THR A 100 -5.81 -0.28 -8.27
CA THR A 100 -4.76 -1.30 -8.25
C THR A 100 -4.14 -1.37 -6.85
N HIS A 101 -4.18 -2.53 -6.22
CA HIS A 101 -3.59 -2.79 -4.90
C HIS A 101 -2.39 -3.71 -5.04
N LEU A 102 -1.26 -3.32 -4.42
CA LEU A 102 -0.15 -4.23 -4.17
C LEU A 102 -0.28 -4.83 -2.79
N TYR A 103 -0.58 -6.12 -2.75
CA TYR A 103 -0.48 -6.96 -1.57
C TYR A 103 0.95 -7.44 -1.41
N PHE A 104 1.50 -7.41 -0.21
CA PHE A 104 2.89 -7.81 0.06
C PHE A 104 3.03 -8.39 1.47
N GLY A 105 4.06 -9.22 1.62
CA GLY A 105 4.36 -9.84 2.91
C GLY A 105 5.68 -10.61 2.91
N MET A 106 5.93 -11.25 4.05
CA MET A 106 7.09 -12.11 4.26
C MET A 106 6.70 -13.59 4.12
N ASN A 107 7.58 -14.40 3.56
CA ASN A 107 7.42 -15.85 3.58
C ASN A 107 7.53 -16.37 5.01
N GLU A 108 6.87 -17.50 5.28
CA GLU A 108 6.88 -18.12 6.60
C GLU A 108 8.33 -18.44 7.05
N GLY A 109 8.65 -18.08 8.29
CA GLY A 109 9.99 -18.27 8.86
C GLY A 109 11.02 -17.20 8.47
N CYS A 110 10.75 -16.35 7.47
CA CYS A 110 11.67 -15.29 7.06
C CYS A 110 11.55 -14.07 7.98
N ARG A 111 12.66 -13.31 8.11
CA ARG A 111 12.70 -12.05 8.89
C ARG A 111 13.52 -10.99 8.18
N LEU A 112 13.14 -9.73 8.39
CA LEU A 112 13.96 -8.59 8.01
C LEU A 112 15.19 -8.51 8.93
N THR A 113 16.33 -8.19 8.36
CA THR A 113 17.60 -8.00 9.08
C THR A 113 17.66 -6.60 9.69
N SER A 114 18.60 -6.37 10.60
CA SER A 114 18.86 -5.03 11.15
C SER A 114 19.20 -4.04 10.03
N ASP A 115 20.02 -4.48 9.06
CA ASP A 115 20.47 -3.64 7.95
C ASP A 115 19.31 -3.17 7.06
N ASP A 116 18.28 -4.01 6.88
CA ASP A 116 17.10 -3.64 6.11
C ASP A 116 16.38 -2.42 6.74
N TYR A 117 16.22 -2.43 8.07
CA TYR A 117 15.58 -1.32 8.78
C TYR A 117 16.49 -0.10 8.85
N MET A 118 17.78 -0.30 9.09
CA MET A 118 18.76 0.79 9.14
C MET A 118 18.85 1.52 7.79
N GLY A 119 18.80 0.78 6.68
CA GLY A 119 18.75 1.34 5.33
C GLY A 119 17.54 2.24 5.13
N VAL A 120 16.35 1.79 5.55
CA VAL A 120 15.13 2.62 5.47
C VAL A 120 15.21 3.85 6.37
N MET A 121 15.69 3.72 7.60
CA MET A 121 15.86 4.87 8.51
C MET A 121 16.85 5.90 7.95
N LYS A 122 17.98 5.46 7.37
CA LYS A 122 18.92 6.37 6.70
C LYS A 122 18.25 7.09 5.51
N ASN A 123 17.48 6.37 4.69
CA ASN A 123 16.73 6.97 3.56
C ASN A 123 15.64 7.96 4.03
N LEU A 124 15.11 7.77 5.23
CA LEU A 124 14.18 8.71 5.85
C LEU A 124 14.85 9.99 6.37
N GLY A 125 16.18 10.01 6.43
CA GLY A 125 17.00 11.14 6.89
C GLY A 125 17.40 11.06 8.35
N PHE A 126 17.25 9.90 9.00
CA PHE A 126 17.81 9.70 10.34
C PHE A 126 19.34 9.59 10.24
N SER A 127 20.04 10.23 11.17
CA SER A 127 21.47 9.99 11.35
C SER A 127 21.70 8.55 11.83
N GLU A 128 22.90 8.04 11.63
CA GLU A 128 23.26 6.68 12.08
C GLU A 128 23.10 6.50 13.59
N ALA A 129 23.48 7.51 14.39
CA ALA A 129 23.30 7.49 15.83
C ALA A 129 21.81 7.39 16.23
N THR A 130 20.95 8.20 15.59
CA THR A 130 19.51 8.20 15.88
C THR A 130 18.84 6.90 15.41
N ALA A 131 19.21 6.39 14.23
CA ALA A 131 18.69 5.13 13.71
C ALA A 131 19.03 3.95 14.63
N ASN A 132 20.28 3.88 15.13
CA ASN A 132 20.71 2.85 16.07
C ASN A 132 19.97 2.97 17.41
N GLY A 133 19.77 4.18 17.92
CA GLY A 133 19.06 4.42 19.17
C GLY A 133 17.58 4.04 19.11
N LEU A 134 16.92 4.27 17.97
CA LEU A 134 15.49 3.98 17.79
C LEU A 134 15.20 2.53 17.36
N TYR A 135 16.20 1.83 16.81
CA TYR A 135 16.00 0.51 16.20
C TYR A 135 15.34 -0.50 17.15
N SER A 136 15.88 -0.66 18.36
CA SER A 136 15.38 -1.64 19.33
C SER A 136 13.90 -1.40 19.67
N GLU A 137 13.54 -0.16 19.96
CA GLU A 137 12.17 0.23 20.32
C GLU A 137 11.20 0.05 19.15
N LEU A 138 11.58 0.50 17.95
CA LEU A 138 10.74 0.36 16.76
C LEU A 138 10.46 -1.10 16.43
N ILE A 139 11.45 -1.97 16.56
CA ILE A 139 11.30 -3.40 16.32
C ILE A 139 10.42 -4.07 17.36
N ASP A 140 10.58 -3.73 18.63
CA ASP A 140 9.77 -4.33 19.69
C ASP A 140 8.30 -3.93 19.56
N VAL A 141 8.02 -2.67 19.24
CA VAL A 141 6.66 -2.20 18.97
C VAL A 141 6.11 -2.84 17.69
N SER A 142 6.90 -2.88 16.62
CA SER A 142 6.49 -3.49 15.35
C SER A 142 6.18 -4.98 15.50
N ARG A 143 6.97 -5.73 16.29
CA ARG A 143 6.73 -7.15 16.60
C ARG A 143 5.45 -7.34 17.41
N LYS A 144 5.22 -6.49 18.43
CA LYS A 144 3.99 -6.53 19.23
C LYS A 144 2.74 -6.29 18.38
N ILE A 145 2.83 -5.38 17.39
CA ILE A 145 1.70 -5.06 16.51
C ILE A 145 1.53 -6.13 15.42
N SER A 146 2.62 -6.62 14.84
CA SER A 146 2.59 -7.68 13.81
C SER A 146 2.02 -8.98 14.35
N ARG A 147 2.31 -9.37 15.61
CA ARG A 147 1.69 -10.56 16.23
C ARG A 147 0.16 -10.48 16.36
N LYS A 148 -0.42 -9.28 16.32
CA LYS A 148 -1.88 -9.07 16.42
C LYS A 148 -2.58 -9.01 15.07
N ARG A 149 -1.86 -8.95 13.94
CA ARG A 149 -2.43 -8.80 12.59
C ARG A 149 -1.89 -9.92 11.68
N LYS A 150 -2.70 -10.43 10.74
CA LYS A 150 -2.16 -11.27 9.65
C LYS A 150 -1.03 -10.50 8.94
N GLU A 151 0.06 -11.17 8.57
CA GLU A 151 1.28 -10.50 8.05
C GLU A 151 1.09 -9.83 6.69
N GLU A 152 0.13 -10.31 5.89
CA GLU A 152 -0.20 -9.70 4.60
C GLU A 152 -0.70 -8.26 4.77
N ARG A 153 -0.18 -7.37 3.94
CA ARG A 153 -0.47 -5.94 3.91
C ARG A 153 -0.78 -5.53 2.48
N SER A 154 -1.51 -4.42 2.31
CA SER A 154 -1.76 -3.84 0.99
C SER A 154 -1.50 -2.35 0.96
N VAL A 155 -1.10 -1.86 -0.21
CA VAL A 155 -0.96 -0.44 -0.53
C VAL A 155 -1.64 -0.17 -1.89
N LEU A 156 -2.45 0.89 -1.93
CA LEU A 156 -3.06 1.39 -3.16
C LEU A 156 -1.98 2.01 -4.07
N ILE A 157 -1.97 1.59 -5.32
CA ILE A 157 -1.13 2.07 -6.41
C ILE A 157 -2.08 2.68 -7.46
N GLU A 158 -2.25 4.00 -7.41
CA GLU A 158 -2.94 4.78 -8.46
C GLU A 158 -2.03 5.11 -9.65
#